data_AF-A0A535USU0-F1
#
_entry.id   AF-A0A535USU0-F1
#
_cell.length_a   1.000
_cell.length_b   1.000
_cell.length_c   1.000
_cell.angle_alpha   90.00
_cell.angle_beta   90.00
_cell.angle_gamma   90.00
#
_symmetry.space_group_name_H-M   'P 1'
#
loop_
_entity.id
_entity.type
_entity.pdbx_description
1 polymer ?
#
loop_
_entity_poly.entity_id
_entity_poly.type
_entity_poly.pdbx_seq_one_letter_code
_entity_poly.pdbx_strand_id
1 'polypeptide(L)'
;MLPGTKRCDLRQHTITALCYLLRYPFALLNLIVRPFRGRAWRNPRSIVVIKPCCLGDLVMTTPLLEVIRHAYPDASISYVAGTWSKVIPEHHPAVDTVIDCGTVGIPGRYNFIDYRKLARTLRAHHFDLAFVL
;
A
#
# COMPACT_ATOMS: atom_id res chain seq x y z
N MET A 1 34.33 -26.02 23.16
CA MET A 1 34.06 -24.82 23.97
C MET A 1 34.33 -23.60 23.08
N LEU A 2 33.30 -23.09 22.40
CA LEU A 2 33.40 -21.96 21.46
C LEU A 2 32.68 -20.74 22.06
N PRO A 3 33.39 -19.65 22.39
CA PRO A 3 32.79 -18.42 22.89
C PRO A 3 32.45 -17.51 21.71
N GLY A 4 31.18 -17.46 21.30
CA GLY A 4 30.79 -16.60 20.17
C GLY A 4 29.31 -16.24 20.01
N THR A 5 28.40 -16.84 20.77
CA THR A 5 26.95 -16.73 20.50
C THR A 5 26.22 -15.61 21.24
N LYS A 6 26.80 -15.02 22.31
CA LYS A 6 26.07 -14.09 23.19
C LYS A 6 25.75 -12.70 22.59
N ARG A 7 26.44 -12.26 21.53
CA ARG A 7 26.28 -10.89 20.98
C ARG A 7 25.16 -10.77 19.94
N CYS A 8 24.69 -11.89 19.38
CA CYS A 8 23.63 -11.93 18.36
C CYS A 8 22.22 -11.78 18.99
N ASP A 9 21.97 -12.49 20.11
CA ASP A 9 20.68 -12.47 20.81
C ASP A 9 20.28 -11.09 21.33
N LEU A 10 21.24 -10.32 21.85
CA LEU A 10 20.94 -9.03 22.47
C LEU A 10 20.48 -7.98 21.44
N ARG A 11 21.03 -8.01 20.21
CA ARG A 11 20.60 -7.12 19.12
C ARG A 11 19.21 -7.51 18.60
N GLN A 12 18.92 -8.80 18.55
CA GLN A 12 17.61 -9.28 18.10
C GLN A 12 16.52 -8.92 19.13
N HIS A 13 16.79 -9.11 20.42
CA HIS A 13 15.87 -8.72 21.49
C HIS A 13 15.62 -7.22 21.55
N THR A 14 16.62 -6.37 21.32
CA THR A 14 16.42 -4.92 21.29
C THR A 14 15.60 -4.48 20.09
N ILE A 15 15.82 -5.06 18.90
CA ILE A 15 14.99 -4.79 17.72
C ILE A 15 13.54 -5.22 17.97
N THR A 16 13.33 -6.43 18.51
CA THR A 16 12.00 -6.94 18.83
C THR A 16 11.29 -6.04 19.85
N ALA A 17 11.96 -5.67 20.95
CA ALA A 17 11.40 -4.78 21.97
C ALA A 17 11.06 -3.40 21.38
N LEU A 18 11.93 -2.83 20.54
CA LEU A 18 11.69 -1.56 19.85
C LEU A 18 10.46 -1.66 18.93
N CYS A 19 10.31 -2.73 18.17
CA CYS A 19 9.14 -2.97 17.33
C CYS A 19 7.84 -3.08 18.15
N TYR A 20 7.87 -3.76 19.30
CA TYR A 20 6.72 -3.83 20.21
C TYR A 20 6.36 -2.47 20.81
N LEU A 21 7.38 -1.69 21.21
CA LEU A 21 7.19 -0.37 21.78
C LEU A 21 6.65 0.62 20.75
N LEU A 22 7.13 0.57 19.50
CA LEU A 22 6.62 1.34 18.36
C LEU A 22 5.22 0.90 17.91
N ARG A 23 4.81 -0.35 18.21
CA ARG A 23 3.46 -0.84 17.92
C ARG A 23 2.41 -0.23 18.84
N TYR A 24 2.77 0.12 20.08
CA TYR A 24 1.85 0.70 21.06
C TYR A 24 1.23 2.05 20.62
N PRO A 25 2.00 3.06 20.16
CA PRO A 25 1.42 4.30 19.66
C PRO A 25 0.61 4.10 18.38
N PHE A 26 1.02 3.17 17.51
CA PHE A 26 0.26 2.83 16.29
C PHE A 26 -1.08 2.15 16.63
N ALA A 27 -1.10 1.27 17.63
CA ALA A 27 -2.30 0.61 18.11
C ALA A 27 -3.27 1.60 18.78
N LEU A 28 -2.74 2.53 19.58
CA LEU A 28 -3.52 3.61 20.20
C LEU A 28 -4.15 4.53 19.15
N LEU A 29 -3.37 4.95 18.15
CA LEU A 29 -3.86 5.76 17.02
C LEU A 29 -4.94 5.01 16.23
N ASN A 30 -4.75 3.71 15.98
CA ASN A 30 -5.70 2.88 15.25
C ASN A 30 -7.00 2.68 16.06
N LEU A 31 -6.92 2.60 17.39
CA LEU A 31 -8.08 2.53 18.29
C LEU A 31 -8.96 3.78 18.19
N ILE A 32 -8.34 4.95 18.06
CA ILE A 32 -9.04 6.25 17.92
C ILE A 32 -9.67 6.39 16.52
N VAL A 33 -9.05 5.84 15.48
CA VAL A 33 -9.53 5.94 14.08
C VAL A 33 -10.52 4.82 13.69
N ARG A 34 -10.59 3.73 14.47
CA ARG A 34 -11.48 2.57 14.27
C ARG A 34 -12.97 2.90 14.03
N PRO A 35 -13.64 3.77 14.82
CA PRO A 35 -15.07 4.03 14.60
C PRO A 35 -15.36 4.70 13.25
N PHE A 36 -14.40 5.46 12.70
CA PHE A 36 -14.52 6.08 11.38
C PHE A 36 -14.24 5.09 10.23
N ARG A 37 -13.45 4.03 10.46
CA ARG A 37 -13.15 3.01 9.43
C ARG A 37 -14.26 1.98 9.21
N GLY A 38 -15.12 1.75 10.20
CA GLY A 38 -16.18 0.72 10.11
C GLY A 38 -17.20 0.95 8.99
N ARG A 39 -17.47 2.22 8.64
CA ARG A 39 -18.40 2.58 7.55
C ARG A 39 -17.75 2.48 6.17
N ALA A 40 -16.47 2.89 6.06
CA ALA A 40 -15.67 2.83 4.84
C ALA A 40 -15.55 1.40 4.27
N TRP A 41 -15.55 0.37 5.14
CA TRP A 41 -15.40 -1.03 4.69
C TRP A 41 -16.70 -1.64 4.15
N ARG A 42 -17.87 -1.10 4.53
CA ARG A 42 -19.17 -1.64 4.10
C ARG A 42 -19.62 -1.09 2.75
N ASN A 43 -19.27 0.16 2.45
CA ASN A 43 -19.57 0.79 1.18
C ASN A 43 -18.50 1.84 0.85
N PRO A 44 -17.29 1.41 0.42
CA PRO A 44 -16.21 2.32 0.08
C PRO A 44 -16.61 3.16 -1.15
N ARG A 45 -16.39 4.48 -1.08
CA ARG A 45 -16.59 5.38 -2.23
C ARG A 45 -15.30 5.66 -2.97
N SER A 46 -14.16 5.50 -2.30
CA SER A 46 -12.83 5.74 -2.86
C SER A 46 -11.89 4.57 -2.56
N ILE A 47 -11.48 3.85 -3.59
CA ILE A 47 -10.66 2.63 -3.50
C ILE A 47 -9.32 2.90 -4.19
N VAL A 48 -8.22 2.45 -3.58
CA VAL A 48 -6.92 2.43 -4.23
C VAL A 48 -6.37 1.00 -4.35
N VAL A 49 -5.91 0.64 -5.53
CA VAL A 49 -5.13 -0.58 -5.78
C VAL A 49 -3.67 -0.17 -5.95
N ILE A 50 -2.78 -0.75 -5.15
CA ILE A 50 -1.36 -0.41 -5.12
C ILE A 50 -0.58 -1.60 -5.64
N LYS A 51 -0.13 -1.54 -6.89
CA LYS A 51 0.84 -2.48 -7.47
C LYS A 51 1.86 -1.71 -8.32
N PRO A 52 2.96 -1.26 -7.72
CA PRO A 52 3.87 -0.34 -8.38
C PRO A 52 4.77 -0.97 -9.45
N CYS A 53 5.11 -2.26 -9.34
CA CYS A 53 5.99 -2.93 -10.29
C CYS A 53 5.29 -3.98 -11.13
N CYS A 54 5.90 -4.06 -12.33
CA CYS A 54 6.09 -5.21 -13.18
C CYS A 54 4.86 -5.46 -14.05
N LEU A 55 5.03 -5.28 -15.36
CA LEU A 55 3.93 -5.35 -16.32
C LEU A 55 3.12 -6.64 -16.16
N GLY A 56 3.79 -7.78 -16.00
CA GLY A 56 3.15 -9.08 -15.79
C GLY A 56 2.24 -9.10 -14.57
N ASP A 57 2.68 -8.54 -13.45
CA ASP A 57 1.86 -8.50 -12.25
C ASP A 57 0.64 -7.61 -12.43
N LEU A 58 0.77 -6.47 -13.12
CA LEU A 58 -0.36 -5.59 -13.42
C LEU A 58 -1.40 -6.30 -14.31
N VAL A 59 -0.94 -7.10 -15.29
CA VAL A 59 -1.84 -7.97 -16.08
C VAL A 59 -2.55 -8.97 -15.17
N MET A 60 -1.87 -9.56 -14.19
CA MET A 60 -2.51 -10.46 -13.23
C MET A 60 -3.49 -9.77 -12.28
N THR A 61 -3.42 -8.43 -12.14
CA THR A 61 -4.39 -7.66 -11.34
C THR A 61 -5.66 -7.29 -12.11
N THR A 62 -5.71 -7.40 -13.44
CA THR A 62 -6.91 -7.02 -14.21
C THR A 62 -8.19 -7.79 -13.80
N PRO A 63 -8.18 -9.12 -13.57
CA PRO A 63 -9.39 -9.79 -13.08
C PRO A 63 -9.83 -9.29 -11.70
N LEU A 64 -8.90 -8.86 -10.84
CA LEU A 64 -9.24 -8.24 -9.56
C LEU A 64 -9.95 -6.90 -9.78
N LEU A 65 -9.52 -6.09 -10.74
CA LEU A 65 -10.16 -4.81 -11.05
C LEU A 65 -11.62 -4.98 -11.49
N GLU A 66 -11.89 -5.98 -12.33
CA GLU A 66 -13.25 -6.32 -12.75
C GLU A 66 -14.13 -6.73 -11.56
N VAL A 67 -13.60 -7.58 -10.66
CA VAL A 67 -14.33 -8.00 -9.45
C VAL A 67 -14.60 -6.82 -8.51
N ILE A 68 -13.62 -5.93 -8.31
CA ILE A 68 -13.80 -4.73 -7.49
C ILE A 68 -14.87 -3.82 -8.10
N ARG A 69 -14.82 -3.56 -9.41
CA ARG A 69 -15.82 -2.72 -10.09
C ARG A 69 -17.22 -3.32 -10.03
N HIS A 70 -17.34 -4.64 -10.15
CA HIS A 70 -18.63 -5.30 -10.02
C HIS A 70 -19.19 -5.24 -8.58
N ALA A 71 -18.33 -5.42 -7.58
CA ALA A 71 -18.72 -5.35 -6.18
C ALA A 71 -19.04 -3.92 -5.70
N TYR A 72 -18.36 -2.92 -6.27
CA TYR A 72 -18.48 -1.51 -5.89
C TYR A 72 -18.65 -0.63 -7.14
N PRO A 73 -19.81 -0.70 -7.82
CA PRO A 73 -20.03 0.00 -9.09
C PRO A 73 -19.90 1.52 -8.97
N ASP A 74 -20.34 2.10 -7.85
CA ASP A 74 -20.33 3.54 -7.59
C ASP A 74 -19.01 4.06 -7.00
N ALA A 75 -18.05 3.19 -6.70
CA ALA A 75 -16.78 3.60 -6.11
C ALA A 75 -15.83 4.15 -7.17
N SER A 76 -15.07 5.19 -6.82
CA SER A 76 -13.91 5.59 -7.61
C SER A 76 -12.74 4.65 -7.33
N ILE A 77 -12.15 4.09 -8.37
CA ILE A 77 -11.04 3.14 -8.32
C ILE A 77 -9.79 3.83 -8.89
N SER A 78 -8.85 4.12 -8.00
CA SER A 78 -7.51 4.60 -8.34
C SER A 78 -6.52 3.45 -8.39
N TYR A 79 -5.60 3.47 -9.35
CA TYR A 79 -4.53 2.48 -9.47
C TYR A 79 -3.16 3.15 -9.35
N VAL A 80 -2.32 2.68 -8.43
CA VAL A 80 -0.94 3.14 -8.27
C VAL A 80 -0.01 2.20 -9.03
N ALA A 81 0.64 2.72 -10.07
CA ALA A 81 1.55 1.96 -10.94
C ALA A 81 2.82 2.77 -11.25
N GLY A 82 3.93 2.08 -11.49
CA GLY A 82 5.17 2.71 -11.93
C GLY A 82 5.07 3.22 -13.37
N THR A 83 5.92 4.19 -13.71
CA THR A 83 5.87 4.93 -15.00
C THR A 83 5.87 4.02 -16.23
N TRP A 84 6.55 2.87 -16.16
CA TRP A 84 6.66 1.93 -17.28
C TRP A 84 5.50 0.94 -17.38
N SER A 85 4.83 0.65 -16.27
CA SER A 85 3.79 -0.39 -16.21
C SER A 85 2.37 0.19 -16.18
N LYS A 86 2.22 1.50 -15.90
CA LYS A 86 0.93 2.20 -15.82
C LYS A 86 0.06 2.11 -17.09
N VAL A 87 0.66 1.79 -18.24
CA VAL A 87 -0.06 1.59 -19.50
C VAL A 87 -1.20 0.58 -19.36
N ILE A 88 -1.06 -0.44 -18.50
CA ILE A 88 -2.10 -1.44 -18.27
C ILE A 88 -3.34 -0.82 -17.60
N PRO A 89 -3.24 -0.24 -16.39
CA PRO A 89 -4.39 0.37 -15.74
C PRO A 89 -4.91 1.63 -16.45
N GLU A 90 -4.09 2.34 -17.22
CA GLU A 90 -4.53 3.53 -18.00
C GLU A 90 -5.58 3.19 -19.06
N HIS A 91 -5.58 1.96 -19.59
CA HIS A 91 -6.50 1.52 -20.63
C HIS A 91 -7.59 0.57 -20.11
N HIS A 92 -7.66 0.36 -18.79
CA HIS A 92 -8.59 -0.58 -18.20
C HIS A 92 -9.91 0.11 -17.78
N PRO A 93 -11.08 -0.34 -18.25
CA PRO A 93 -12.36 0.37 -18.03
C PRO A 93 -12.78 0.43 -16.56
N ALA A 94 -12.36 -0.54 -15.75
CA ALA A 94 -12.63 -0.52 -14.31
C ALA A 94 -11.87 0.58 -13.54
N VAL A 95 -10.83 1.21 -14.11
CA VAL A 95 -9.96 2.17 -13.42
C VAL A 95 -10.35 3.60 -13.80
N ASP A 96 -10.62 4.45 -12.81
CA ASP A 96 -11.00 5.84 -13.04
C ASP A 96 -9.79 6.78 -13.06
N THR A 97 -8.73 6.43 -12.32
CA THR A 97 -7.55 7.29 -12.19
C THR A 97 -6.29 6.46 -11.99
N VAL A 98 -5.22 6.83 -12.68
CA VAL A 98 -3.91 6.21 -12.50
C VAL A 98 -2.96 7.18 -11.82
N ILE A 99 -2.34 6.73 -10.74
CA ILE A 99 -1.35 7.47 -9.97
C ILE A 99 0.03 6.91 -10.32
N ASP A 100 0.80 7.69 -11.08
CA ASP A 100 2.17 7.35 -11.43
C ASP A 100 3.08 7.47 -10.20
N CYS A 101 3.63 6.35 -9.74
CA CYS A 101 4.55 6.30 -8.62
C CYS A 101 6.03 6.37 -9.01
N GLY A 102 6.33 6.66 -10.29
CA GLY A 102 7.71 6.74 -10.75
C GLY A 102 8.39 5.38 -10.71
N THR A 103 9.52 5.34 -10.03
CA THR A 103 10.32 4.14 -9.75
C THR A 103 10.03 3.52 -8.39
N VAL A 104 9.14 4.13 -7.58
CA VAL A 104 8.77 3.58 -6.27
C VAL A 104 8.18 2.20 -6.47
N GLY A 105 8.70 1.20 -5.76
CA GLY A 105 8.34 -0.21 -5.90
C GLY A 105 9.31 -1.06 -6.75
N ILE A 106 10.30 -0.45 -7.39
CA ILE A 106 11.42 -1.16 -8.02
C ILE A 106 12.63 -1.13 -7.07
N PRO A 107 13.10 -2.27 -6.53
CA PRO A 107 14.23 -2.31 -5.60
C PRO A 107 15.46 -1.57 -6.13
N GLY A 108 16.06 -0.71 -5.29
CA GLY A 108 17.26 0.05 -5.63
C GLY A 108 17.06 1.24 -6.59
N ARG A 109 15.83 1.55 -7.01
CA ARG A 109 15.55 2.63 -7.98
C ARG A 109 14.78 3.83 -7.43
N TYR A 110 14.44 3.85 -6.14
CA TYR A 110 13.77 4.97 -5.50
C TYR A 110 14.47 5.35 -4.20
N ASN A 111 14.37 6.64 -3.83
CA ASN A 111 14.90 7.15 -2.59
C ASN A 111 13.76 7.47 -1.59
N PHE A 112 14.14 7.87 -0.38
CA PHE A 112 13.18 8.18 0.68
C PHE A 112 12.28 9.38 0.35
N ILE A 113 12.78 10.33 -0.46
CA ILE A 113 12.02 11.51 -0.87
C ILE A 113 10.90 11.10 -1.83
N ASP A 114 11.19 10.24 -2.80
CA ASP A 114 10.21 9.70 -3.74
C ASP A 114 9.09 8.97 -3.01
N TYR A 115 9.47 8.11 -2.05
CA TYR A 115 8.50 7.40 -1.20
C TYR A 115 7.64 8.37 -0.39
N ARG A 116 8.25 9.40 0.23
CA ARG A 116 7.52 10.43 0.98
C ARG A 116 6.63 11.29 0.10
N LYS A 117 7.00 11.53 -1.15
CA LYS A 117 6.16 12.24 -2.13
C LYS A 117 4.93 11.40 -2.44
N LEU A 118 5.11 10.13 -2.80
CA LEU A 118 4.01 9.20 -3.06
C LEU A 118 3.08 9.09 -1.84
N ALA A 119 3.64 8.89 -0.64
CA ALA A 119 2.85 8.78 0.58
C ALA A 119 2.03 10.04 0.87
N ARG A 120 2.56 11.24 0.57
CA ARG A 120 1.81 12.49 0.69
C ARG A 120 0.68 12.58 -0.33
N THR A 121 0.94 12.22 -1.59
CA THR A 121 -0.09 12.14 -2.64
C THR A 121 -1.22 11.22 -2.20
N LEU A 122 -0.92 9.98 -1.81
CA LEU A 122 -1.93 9.00 -1.40
C LEU A 122 -2.74 9.45 -0.18
N ARG A 123 -2.10 10.14 0.79
CA ARG A 123 -2.80 10.68 1.97
C ARG A 123 -3.78 11.79 1.61
N ALA A 124 -3.48 12.61 0.60
CA ALA A 124 -4.36 13.70 0.18
C ALA A 124 -5.66 13.19 -0.48
N HIS A 125 -5.65 11.99 -1.05
CA HIS A 125 -6.84 11.38 -1.68
C HIS A 125 -7.83 10.75 -0.69
N HIS A 126 -7.46 10.58 0.59
CA HIS A 126 -8.34 10.06 1.64
C HIS A 126 -9.10 8.77 1.26
N PHE A 127 -8.40 7.76 0.72
CA PHE A 127 -9.02 6.49 0.32
C PHE A 127 -9.70 5.76 1.50
N ASP A 128 -10.88 5.20 1.22
CA ASP A 128 -11.67 4.40 2.15
C ASP A 128 -11.12 2.97 2.28
N LEU A 129 -10.67 2.41 1.15
CA LEU A 129 -10.17 1.05 1.03
C LEU A 129 -8.90 1.01 0.18
N ALA A 130 -7.93 0.19 0.60
CA ALA A 130 -6.69 -0.01 -0.12
C ALA A 130 -6.41 -1.51 -0.30
N PHE A 131 -6.15 -1.92 -1.55
CA PHE A 131 -5.59 -3.22 -1.89
C PHE A 131 -4.09 -3.04 -2.12
N VAL A 132 -3.25 -3.70 -1.32
CA VAL A 132 -1.79 -3.63 -1.43
C VAL A 132 -1.28 -4.98 -1.91
N LEU A 133 -0.66 -4.99 -3.10
CA LEU A 133 -0.31 -6.18 -3.88
C LEU A 133 1.20 -6.22 -4.21
#